data_AF-A0A645G0K0-F1
#
_entry.id   AF-A0A645G0K0-F1
#
_cell.length_a   1.000
_cell.length_b   1.000
_cell.length_c   1.000
_cell.angle_alpha   90.00
_cell.angle_beta   90.00
_cell.angle_gamma   90.00
#
_symmetry.space_group_name_H-M   'P 1'
#
loop_
_entity.id
_entity.type
_entity.pdbx_description
1 polymer ?
#
loop_
_entity_poly.entity_id
_entity_poly.type
_entity_poly.pdbx_seq_one_letter_code
_entity_poly.pdbx_strand_id
1 'polypeptide(L)'
;MLEFNKKTNLLESIAQEYPLEEVRDPNLFRDFFSYEDIPKVAFNRRVVPMDVPDNFWITDTTFRDGQQSREPYTVEQMTTLFDMIHRLSGPNGVIKMSEFFLYTKKE
;
A
#
# COMPACT_ATOMS: atom_id res chain seq x y z
N MET A 1 10.39 15.47 20.38
CA MET A 1 11.55 14.96 21.16
C MET A 1 12.69 14.68 20.17
N LEU A 2 13.96 14.84 20.55
CA LEU A 2 15.11 14.55 19.67
C LEU A 2 15.61 13.12 19.91
N GLU A 3 15.83 12.35 18.85
CA GLU A 3 16.34 10.97 18.88
C GLU A 3 17.51 10.81 17.89
N PHE A 4 18.45 9.93 18.21
CA PHE A 4 19.58 9.65 17.32
C PHE A 4 19.17 8.65 16.24
N ASN A 5 19.18 9.09 14.97
CA ASN A 5 18.87 8.26 13.82
C ASN A 5 20.13 7.52 13.33
N LYS A 6 20.09 6.18 13.36
CA LYS A 6 21.22 5.32 12.95
C LYS A 6 21.48 5.33 11.43
N LYS A 7 20.49 5.67 10.61
CA LYS A 7 20.63 5.71 9.14
C LYS A 7 21.35 6.96 8.66
N THR A 8 21.06 8.10 9.28
CA THR A 8 21.67 9.39 8.93
C THR A 8 22.86 9.75 9.81
N ASN A 9 23.03 9.08 10.97
CA ASN A 9 24.00 9.39 12.01
C ASN A 9 23.84 10.80 12.62
N LEU A 10 22.61 11.31 12.66
CA LEU A 10 22.26 12.64 13.17
C LEU A 10 21.28 12.55 14.35
N LEU A 11 21.24 13.59 15.18
CA LEU A 11 20.15 13.82 16.13
C LEU A 11 18.99 14.50 15.39
N GLU A 12 17.86 13.81 15.29
CA GLU A 12 16.68 14.23 14.52
C GLU A 12 15.46 14.37 15.42
N SER A 13 14.51 15.23 15.08
CA SER A 13 13.24 15.29 15.80
C SER A 13 12.32 14.17 15.34
N ILE A 14 11.72 13.43 16.28
CA ILE A 14 10.72 12.40 15.97
C ILE A 14 9.60 13.00 15.10
N ALA A 15 9.17 12.20 14.13
CA ALA A 15 8.13 12.49 13.15
C ALA A 15 6.85 13.06 13.77
N GLN A 16 6.09 13.78 12.94
CA GLN A 16 4.77 14.29 13.26
C GLN A 16 3.88 13.18 13.82
N GLU A 17 3.48 13.31 15.08
CA GLU A 17 2.47 12.44 15.68
C GLU A 17 1.12 12.75 15.03
N TYR A 18 0.42 11.71 14.59
CA TYR A 18 -0.95 11.79 14.13
C TYR A 18 -1.83 11.14 15.20
N PRO A 19 -2.25 11.90 16.23
CA PRO A 19 -3.13 11.35 17.24
C PRO A 19 -4.44 10.90 16.58
N LEU A 20 -5.02 9.82 17.11
CA LEU A 20 -6.36 9.44 16.72
C LEU A 20 -7.33 10.48 17.28
N GLU A 21 -7.96 11.24 16.39
CA GLU A 21 -8.94 12.26 16.75
C GLU A 21 -10.36 11.71 16.56
N GLU A 22 -11.15 11.73 17.64
CA GLU A 22 -12.58 11.45 17.56
C GLU A 22 -13.31 12.70 17.08
N VAL A 23 -13.82 12.67 15.85
CA VAL A 23 -14.53 13.79 15.23
C VAL A 23 -16.02 13.50 15.12
N ARG A 24 -16.86 14.53 15.34
CA ARG A 24 -18.32 14.42 15.23
C ARG A 24 -18.80 14.30 13.78
N ASP A 25 -18.13 15.01 12.88
CA ASP A 25 -18.49 15.11 11.47
C ASP A 25 -17.34 14.60 10.59
N PRO A 26 -17.63 14.00 9.42
CA PRO A 26 -16.60 13.49 8.52
C PRO A 26 -15.83 14.61 7.83
N ASN A 27 -14.52 14.44 7.68
CA ASN A 27 -13.72 15.30 6.80
C ASN A 27 -13.93 14.88 5.33
N LEU A 28 -14.67 15.70 4.59
CA LEU A 28 -15.01 15.43 3.18
C LEU A 28 -13.95 15.97 2.18
N PHE A 29 -12.91 16.67 2.65
CA PHE A 29 -11.83 17.21 1.82
C PHE A 29 -12.33 18.03 0.61
N ARG A 30 -13.38 18.86 0.78
CA ARG A 30 -14.05 19.57 -0.34
C ARG A 30 -13.17 20.56 -1.11
N ASP A 31 -12.09 21.06 -0.49
CA ASP A 31 -11.09 21.89 -1.18
C ASP A 31 -10.33 21.11 -2.26
N PHE A 32 -10.22 19.78 -2.10
CA PHE A 32 -9.59 18.87 -3.04
C PHE A 32 -10.62 18.17 -3.94
N PHE A 33 -11.75 17.74 -3.37
CA PHE A 33 -12.79 16.95 -4.03
C PHE A 33 -14.14 17.68 -4.01
N SER A 34 -14.23 18.79 -4.74
CA SER A 34 -15.49 19.49 -4.96
C SER A 34 -16.45 18.65 -5.80
N TYR A 35 -17.76 18.85 -5.65
CA TYR A 35 -18.78 18.24 -6.51
C TYR A 35 -18.93 18.95 -7.86
N GLU A 36 -18.43 20.18 -7.97
CA GLU A 36 -18.63 21.05 -9.14
C GLU A 36 -17.38 21.20 -9.99
N ASP A 37 -16.20 20.94 -9.42
CA ASP A 37 -14.90 21.07 -10.08
C ASP A 37 -14.21 19.72 -10.24
N ILE A 38 -13.22 19.67 -11.15
CA ILE A 38 -12.27 18.56 -11.17
C ILE A 38 -11.46 18.49 -9.87
N PRO A 39 -11.04 17.28 -9.43
CA PRO A 39 -10.19 17.13 -8.26
C PRO A 39 -8.90 17.96 -8.33
N LYS A 40 -8.56 18.62 -7.23
CA LYS A 40 -7.40 19.52 -7.12
C LYS A 40 -6.25 18.81 -6.42
N VAL A 41 -5.02 19.04 -6.87
CA VAL A 41 -3.80 18.56 -6.20
C VAL A 41 -3.04 19.76 -5.67
N ALA A 42 -2.89 19.85 -4.35
CA ALA A 42 -2.07 20.89 -3.72
C ALA A 42 -0.62 20.43 -3.63
N PHE A 43 0.29 21.19 -4.22
CA PHE A 43 1.72 20.99 -4.03
C PHE A 43 2.14 21.63 -2.71
N ASN A 44 2.53 20.79 -1.75
CA ASN A 44 3.28 21.29 -0.61
C ASN A 44 4.75 21.49 -1.05
N ARG A 45 5.45 22.46 -0.47
CA ARG A 45 6.88 22.68 -0.75
C ARG A 45 7.77 21.73 0.07
N ARG A 46 7.25 20.55 0.46
CA ARG A 46 7.98 19.60 1.31
C ARG A 46 8.87 18.74 0.43
N VAL A 47 10.12 18.56 0.86
CA VAL A 47 11.05 17.61 0.26
C VAL A 47 11.00 16.34 1.11
N VAL A 48 10.64 15.22 0.49
CA VAL A 48 10.63 13.91 1.16
C VAL A 48 12.01 13.29 1.02
N PRO A 49 12.74 13.01 2.12
CA PRO A 49 14.04 12.36 2.06
C PRO A 49 13.89 10.89 1.60
N MET A 50 14.90 10.39 0.88
CA MET A 50 14.97 8.96 0.56
C MET A 50 15.37 8.19 1.82
N ASP A 51 14.39 7.59 2.50
CA ASP A 51 14.58 6.76 3.68
C ASP A 51 13.88 5.41 3.48
N VAL A 52 14.64 4.41 3.01
CA VAL A 52 14.12 3.06 2.79
C VAL A 52 13.95 2.38 4.15
N PRO A 53 12.78 1.83 4.49
CA PRO A 53 12.57 1.20 5.79
C PRO A 53 13.48 -0.03 5.98
N ASP A 54 13.89 -0.29 7.22
CA ASP A 54 14.77 -1.44 7.55
C ASP A 54 14.10 -2.78 7.20
N ASN A 55 12.77 -2.82 7.29
CA ASN A 55 11.95 -3.94 6.88
C ASN A 55 10.83 -3.43 5.96
N PHE A 56 10.57 -4.14 4.88
CA PHE A 56 9.46 -3.84 3.97
C PHE A 56 8.67 -5.11 3.68
N TRP A 57 7.36 -4.95 3.51
CA TRP A 57 6.44 -6.05 3.24
C TRP A 57 5.72 -5.77 1.92
N ILE A 58 5.29 -6.84 1.26
CA ILE A 58 4.55 -6.78 -0.01
C ILE A 58 3.19 -7.45 0.19
N THR A 59 2.15 -6.79 -0.32
CA THR A 59 0.81 -7.36 -0.53
C THR A 59 0.64 -7.62 -2.02
N ASP A 60 0.42 -8.88 -2.39
CA ASP A 60 0.19 -9.30 -3.77
C ASP A 60 -1.28 -9.15 -4.17
N THR A 61 -1.54 -8.61 -5.35
CA THR A 61 -2.89 -8.44 -5.93
C THR A 61 -3.05 -9.14 -7.28
N THR A 62 -2.16 -10.08 -7.62
CA THR A 62 -2.14 -10.80 -8.90
C THR A 62 -3.48 -11.50 -9.20
N PHE A 63 -4.07 -12.18 -8.21
CA PHE A 63 -5.33 -12.93 -8.35
C PHE A 63 -6.59 -12.08 -8.13
N ARG A 64 -6.42 -10.77 -7.98
CA ARG A 64 -7.49 -9.78 -7.84
C ARG A 64 -7.44 -8.79 -9.00
N ASP A 65 -6.57 -7.79 -8.91
CA ASP A 65 -6.42 -6.76 -9.96
C ASP A 65 -5.73 -7.29 -11.20
N GLY A 66 -4.69 -8.11 -11.01
CA GLY A 66 -3.95 -8.70 -12.13
C GLY A 66 -4.87 -9.48 -13.06
N GLN A 67 -5.73 -10.31 -12.50
CA GLN A 67 -6.69 -11.12 -13.24
C GLN A 67 -7.76 -10.29 -13.99
N GLN A 68 -8.15 -9.11 -13.50
CA GLN A 68 -9.12 -8.26 -14.20
C GLN A 68 -8.59 -7.71 -15.53
N SER A 69 -7.27 -7.68 -15.73
CA SER A 69 -6.62 -7.15 -16.93
C SER A 69 -6.36 -8.20 -18.02
N ARG A 70 -6.67 -9.48 -17.75
CA ARG A 70 -6.31 -10.63 -18.59
C ARG A 70 -7.49 -11.61 -18.68
N GLU A 71 -7.36 -12.60 -19.57
CA GLU A 71 -8.27 -13.73 -19.55
C GLU A 71 -8.20 -14.46 -18.20
N PRO A 72 -9.32 -14.98 -17.66
CA PRO A 72 -9.32 -15.67 -16.39
C PRO A 72 -8.33 -16.84 -16.39
N TYR A 73 -7.47 -16.88 -15.38
CA TYR A 73 -6.56 -18.00 -15.18
C TYR A 73 -7.34 -19.28 -14.87
N THR A 74 -6.85 -20.40 -15.38
CA THR A 74 -7.30 -21.71 -14.89
C THR A 74 -6.84 -21.91 -13.44
N VAL A 75 -7.48 -22.84 -12.72
CA VAL A 75 -7.08 -23.17 -11.34
C VAL A 75 -5.61 -23.59 -11.27
N GLU A 76 -5.15 -24.40 -12.22
CA GLU A 76 -3.74 -24.84 -12.29
C GLU A 76 -2.77 -23.67 -12.52
N GLN A 77 -3.14 -22.72 -13.38
CA GLN A 77 -2.34 -21.51 -13.59
C GLN A 77 -2.28 -20.65 -12.32
N MET A 78 -3.41 -20.49 -11.62
CA MET A 78 -3.45 -19.75 -10.36
C MET A 78 -2.55 -20.38 -9.30
N THR A 79 -2.65 -21.70 -9.09
CA THR A 79 -1.84 -22.41 -8.09
C THR A 79 -0.36 -22.35 -8.44
N THR A 80 -0.01 -22.51 -9.73
CA THR A 80 1.37 -22.40 -10.20
C THR A 80 1.94 -21.00 -9.95
N LEU A 81 1.17 -19.96 -10.27
CA LEU A 81 1.56 -18.57 -10.01
C LEU A 81 1.69 -18.30 -8.51
N PHE A 82 0.80 -18.85 -7.68
CA PHE A 82 0.87 -18.68 -6.24
C PHE A 82 2.15 -19.31 -5.66
N ASP A 83 2.53 -20.49 -6.13
CA ASP A 83 3.80 -21.13 -5.77
C ASP A 83 5.00 -20.30 -6.24
N MET A 84 4.94 -19.71 -7.43
CA MET A 84 5.98 -18.82 -7.93
C MET A 84 6.10 -17.54 -7.09
N ILE A 85 4.99 -16.95 -6.66
CA ILE A 85 4.96 -15.78 -5.78
C ILE A 85 5.52 -16.13 -4.40
N HIS A 86 5.16 -17.29 -3.84
CA HIS A 86 5.74 -17.78 -2.60
C HIS A 86 7.26 -17.96 -2.70
N ARG A 87 7.75 -18.54 -3.81
CA ARG A 87 9.19 -18.67 -4.08
C ARG A 87 9.87 -17.31 -4.22
N LEU A 88 9.23 -16.36 -4.92
CA LEU A 88 9.72 -14.99 -5.09
C LEU A 88 9.84 -14.26 -3.74
N SER A 89 8.93 -14.54 -2.80
CA SER A 89 8.98 -14.00 -1.45
C SER A 89 10.27 -14.36 -0.69
N GLY A 90 10.98 -15.40 -1.12
CA GLY A 90 12.28 -15.80 -0.60
C GLY A 90 12.28 -16.21 0.88
N PRO A 91 13.46 -16.46 1.46
CA PRO A 91 13.59 -16.94 2.84
C PRO A 91 13.08 -15.93 3.89
N ASN A 92 13.02 -14.64 3.53
CA ASN A 92 12.55 -13.59 4.43
C ASN A 92 11.02 -13.45 4.44
N GLY A 93 10.31 -14.14 3.54
CA GLY A 93 8.85 -14.12 3.50
C GLY A 93 8.31 -12.69 3.34
N VAL A 94 8.89 -11.86 2.46
CA VAL A 94 8.51 -10.44 2.32
C VAL A 94 7.09 -10.24 1.79
N ILE A 95 6.55 -11.19 1.02
CA ILE A 95 5.15 -11.17 0.59
C ILE A 95 4.30 -11.79 1.70
N LYS A 96 3.48 -10.97 2.36
CA LYS A 96 2.73 -11.37 3.57
C LYS A 96 1.28 -11.75 3.30
N MET A 97 0.75 -11.31 2.16
CA MET A 97 -0.65 -11.47 1.82
C MET A 97 -0.79 -11.51 0.31
N SER A 98 -1.78 -12.27 -0.16
CA SER A 98 -2.21 -12.30 -1.54
C SER A 98 -3.74 -12.19 -1.58
N GLU A 99 -4.25 -11.29 -2.42
CA GLU A 99 -5.68 -11.05 -2.60
C GLU A 99 -6.25 -11.94 -3.71
N PHE A 100 -7.43 -12.52 -3.46
CA PHE A 100 -8.13 -13.38 -4.41
C PHE A 100 -9.56 -12.90 -4.65
N PHE A 101 -10.01 -12.91 -5.91
CA PHE A 101 -11.44 -12.94 -6.20
C PHE A 101 -11.96 -14.38 -6.23
N LEU A 102 -12.93 -14.66 -5.37
CA LEU A 102 -13.65 -15.93 -5.41
C LEU A 102 -14.71 -15.85 -6.51
N TYR A 103 -14.38 -16.35 -7.70
CA TYR A 103 -15.35 -16.55 -8.77
C TYR A 103 -16.12 -17.84 -8.50
N THR A 104 -17.31 -17.72 -7.91
CA THR A 104 -18.30 -18.81 -7.97
C THR A 104 -18.98 -18.80 -9.34
N LYS A 105 -19.46 -19.95 -9.80
CA LYS A 105 -20.37 -19.97 -10.95
C LYS A 105 -21.50 -18.99 -10.68
N LYS A 106 -21.62 -17.96 -11.52
CA LYS A 106 -22.86 -17.21 -11.65
C LYS A 106 -23.88 -18.19 -12.25
N GLU A 107 -25.07 -18.25 -11.67
CA GLU A 107 -26.16 -19.14 -12.09
C GLU A 107 -26.33 -19.21 -13.61
#